data_AF-A0A973SRM5-F1
#
_entry.id   AF-A0A973SRM5-F1
#
_cell.length_a   1.000
_cell.length_b   1.000
_cell.length_c   1.000
_cell.angle_alpha   90.00
_cell.angle_beta   90.00
_cell.angle_gamma   90.00
#
_symmetry.space_group_name_H-M   'P 1'
#
loop_
_entity.id
_entity.type
_entity.pdbx_description
1 polymer ?
#
loop_
_entity_poly.entity_id
_entity_poly.type
_entity_poly.pdbx_seq_one_letter_code
_entity_poly.pdbx_strand_id
1 'polypeptide(L)'
;MRGRPFGAALLVSGPVLVGAYAAVNYAAISAASRAQGGRVTAGGLTSLGTDVWWVVKGITLVAGVAALTVAVVGLLLRRAGRARGFLLVLAGVPIVPYALGIAVAFANPVPWMAGFYRSPGFAAALPSWQPASALLLVAAALAQTAGALWRRRP
;
A
#
# COMPACT_ATOMS: atom_id res chain seq x y z
N MET A 1 29.59 -4.10 13.09
CA MET A 1 28.61 -3.00 12.87
C MET A 1 27.86 -3.04 11.53
N ARG A 2 28.20 -3.92 10.57
CA ARG A 2 27.72 -3.84 9.16
C ARG A 2 26.23 -4.19 8.89
N GLY A 3 25.50 -4.82 9.81
CA GLY A 3 24.08 -5.18 9.60
C GLY A 3 23.04 -4.12 10.00
N ARG A 4 23.45 -3.05 10.70
CA ARG A 4 22.55 -2.04 11.26
C ARG A 4 21.84 -1.11 10.26
N PRO A 5 22.47 -0.64 9.16
CA PRO A 5 21.80 0.24 8.21
C PRO A 5 20.84 -0.54 7.32
N PHE A 6 21.20 -1.76 6.91
CA PHE A 6 20.40 -2.60 6.03
C PHE A 6 19.02 -2.93 6.62
N GLY A 7 18.97 -3.39 7.89
CA GLY A 7 17.70 -3.66 8.56
C GLY A 7 16.87 -2.40 8.87
N ALA A 8 17.44 -1.19 8.79
CA ALA A 8 16.67 0.06 8.90
C ALA A 8 16.09 0.46 7.55
N ALA A 9 16.88 0.35 6.48
CA ALA A 9 16.42 0.56 5.12
C ALA A 9 15.22 -0.32 4.77
N LEU A 10 15.27 -1.61 5.13
CA LEU A 10 14.17 -2.56 4.95
C LEU A 10 12.90 -2.24 5.76
N LEU A 11 13.02 -1.58 6.91
CA LEU A 11 11.84 -1.15 7.68
C LEU A 11 11.18 0.09 7.07
N VAL A 12 12.00 1.04 6.62
CA VAL A 12 11.53 2.29 6.00
C VAL A 12 11.01 2.07 4.59
N SER A 13 11.47 1.02 3.88
CA SER A 13 10.96 0.69 2.56
C SER A 13 9.48 0.35 2.56
N GLY A 14 8.90 -0.12 3.68
CA GLY A 14 7.47 -0.40 3.77
C GLY A 14 6.59 0.81 3.43
N PRO A 15 6.64 1.91 4.22
CA PRO A 15 5.91 3.14 3.91
C PRO A 15 6.23 3.71 2.53
N VAL A 16 7.49 3.62 2.08
CA VAL A 16 7.91 4.09 0.75
C VAL A 16 7.20 3.31 -0.36
N LEU A 17 7.15 1.98 -0.26
CA LEU A 17 6.49 1.11 -1.23
C LEU A 17 4.96 1.29 -1.23
N VAL A 18 4.35 1.55 -0.07
CA VAL A 18 2.93 1.93 0.02
C VAL A 18 2.68 3.28 -0.68
N GLY A 19 3.58 4.26 -0.50
CA GLY A 19 3.51 5.54 -1.23
C GLY A 19 3.63 5.35 -2.75
N ALA A 20 4.56 4.49 -3.19
CA ALA A 20 4.72 4.14 -4.59
C ALA A 20 3.46 3.47 -5.17
N TYR A 21 2.82 2.57 -4.42
CA TYR A 21 1.54 1.97 -4.79
C TYR A 21 0.47 3.02 -5.07
N ALA A 22 0.31 4.01 -4.18
CA ALA A 22 -0.64 5.10 -4.38
C ALA A 22 -0.32 5.95 -5.61
N ALA A 23 0.95 6.36 -5.78
CA ALA A 23 1.36 7.22 -6.89
C ALA A 23 1.12 6.55 -8.25
N VAL A 24 1.50 5.27 -8.36
CA VAL A 24 1.33 4.47 -9.58
C VAL A 24 -0.15 4.27 -9.92
N ASN A 25 -0.98 3.98 -8.91
CA ASN A 25 -2.43 3.82 -9.14
C ASN A 25 -3.11 5.14 -9.48
N TYR A 26 -2.74 6.25 -8.84
CA TYR A 26 -3.25 7.57 -9.21
C TYR A 26 -2.95 7.89 -10.68
N ALA A 27 -1.71 7.67 -11.13
CA ALA A 27 -1.32 7.90 -12.51
C ALA A 27 -2.13 7.05 -13.50
N ALA A 28 -2.35 5.76 -13.19
CA ALA A 28 -3.17 4.86 -14.00
C ALA A 28 -4.62 5.34 -14.10
N ILE A 29 -5.25 5.70 -12.97
CA ILE A 29 -6.63 6.19 -12.89
C ILE A 29 -6.79 7.52 -13.65
N SER A 30 -5.83 8.44 -13.51
CA SER A 30 -5.82 9.70 -14.25
C SER A 30 -5.68 9.49 -15.75
N ALA A 31 -4.81 8.57 -16.19
CA ALA A 31 -4.66 8.23 -17.60
C ALA A 31 -5.97 7.65 -18.18
N ALA A 32 -6.59 6.70 -17.48
CA ALA A 32 -7.87 6.11 -17.88
C ALA A 32 -9.00 7.16 -17.91
N SER A 33 -9.04 8.07 -16.94
CA SER A 33 -10.02 9.16 -16.88
C SER A 33 -9.92 10.09 -18.09
N ARG A 34 -8.69 10.42 -18.53
CA ARG A 34 -8.45 11.25 -19.72
C ARG A 34 -8.84 10.53 -21.01
N ALA A 35 -8.49 9.25 -21.12
CA ALA A 35 -8.81 8.44 -22.30
C ALA A 35 -10.32 8.26 -22.52
N GLN A 36 -11.11 8.29 -21.45
CA GLN A 36 -12.57 8.14 -21.53
C GLN A 36 -13.29 9.37 -22.13
N GLY A 37 -12.63 10.53 -22.24
CA GLY A 37 -13.16 11.72 -22.92
C GLY A 37 -14.40 12.37 -22.26
N GLY A 38 -14.76 11.96 -21.03
CA GLY A 38 -15.91 12.50 -20.29
C GLY A 38 -15.66 13.84 -19.62
N ARG A 39 -16.66 14.39 -18.92
CA ARG A 39 -16.47 15.59 -18.08
C ARG A 39 -15.46 15.30 -16.97
N VAL A 40 -14.27 15.86 -17.13
CA VAL A 40 -13.20 15.82 -16.14
C VAL A 40 -13.44 16.94 -15.12
N THR A 41 -13.44 16.61 -13.84
CA THR A 41 -13.53 17.60 -12.75
C THR A 41 -12.27 18.48 -12.70
N ALA A 42 -12.29 19.57 -11.92
CA ALA A 42 -11.09 20.38 -11.68
C ALA A 42 -9.88 19.57 -11.14
N GLY A 43 -10.14 18.40 -10.53
CA GLY A 43 -9.12 17.46 -10.05
C GLY A 43 -8.54 16.51 -11.11
N GLY A 44 -8.91 16.65 -12.39
CA GLY A 44 -8.35 15.82 -13.47
C GLY A 44 -8.92 14.39 -13.57
N LEU A 45 -9.99 14.08 -12.82
CA LEU A 45 -10.65 12.77 -12.78
C LEU A 45 -12.13 12.87 -13.19
N THR A 46 -12.68 11.79 -13.76
CA THR A 46 -14.13 11.60 -13.91
C THR A 46 -14.76 11.26 -12.55
N SER A 47 -16.09 11.21 -12.46
CA SER A 47 -16.77 10.75 -11.24
C SER A 47 -16.33 9.33 -10.85
N LEU A 48 -16.37 8.40 -11.80
CA LEU A 48 -15.86 7.03 -11.64
C LEU A 48 -14.38 7.03 -11.23
N GLY A 49 -13.52 7.81 -11.89
CA GLY A 49 -12.10 7.90 -11.54
C GLY A 49 -11.88 8.42 -10.12
N THR A 50 -12.72 9.34 -9.66
CA THR A 50 -12.68 9.89 -8.29
C THR A 50 -13.06 8.83 -7.26
N ASP A 51 -14.12 8.06 -7.51
CA ASP A 51 -14.57 7.01 -6.60
C ASP A 51 -13.56 5.85 -6.54
N VAL A 52 -13.02 5.44 -7.69
CA VAL A 52 -11.93 4.45 -7.74
C VAL A 52 -10.71 4.95 -6.98
N TRP A 53 -10.36 6.23 -7.12
CA TRP A 53 -9.26 6.82 -6.36
C TRP A 53 -9.54 6.83 -4.85
N TRP A 54 -10.76 7.08 -4.41
CA TRP A 54 -11.12 7.00 -2.99
C TRP A 54 -10.90 5.60 -2.41
N VAL A 55 -11.24 4.56 -3.16
CA VAL A 55 -11.00 3.17 -2.74
C VAL A 55 -9.50 2.90 -2.63
N VAL A 56 -8.72 3.24 -3.66
CA VAL A 56 -7.25 3.07 -3.65
C VAL A 56 -6.61 3.86 -2.51
N LYS A 57 -7.06 5.09 -2.28
CA LYS A 57 -6.60 5.95 -1.18
C LYS A 57 -6.92 5.33 0.18
N GLY A 58 -8.10 4.75 0.35
CA GLY A 58 -8.49 4.01 1.56
C GLY A 58 -7.56 2.82 1.83
N ILE A 59 -7.31 2.00 0.81
CA ILE A 59 -6.37 0.86 0.88
C ILE A 59 -4.97 1.35 1.28
N THR A 60 -4.48 2.38 0.60
CA THR A 60 -3.16 2.97 0.83
C THR A 60 -3.05 3.52 2.25
N LEU A 61 -4.10 4.18 2.75
CA LEU A 61 -4.10 4.74 4.10
C LEU A 61 -4.02 3.65 5.17
N VAL A 62 -4.85 2.60 5.04
CA VAL A 62 -4.83 1.45 5.96
C VAL A 62 -3.46 0.75 5.94
N ALA A 63 -2.97 0.43 4.74
CA ALA A 63 -1.67 -0.21 4.55
C ALA A 63 -0.51 0.69 5.05
N GLY A 64 -0.60 1.99 4.82
CA GLY A 64 0.42 2.97 5.19
C GLY A 64 0.51 3.17 6.70
N VAL A 65 -0.63 3.27 7.39
CA VAL A 65 -0.68 3.34 8.86
C VAL A 65 -0.13 2.05 9.47
N ALA A 66 -0.52 0.89 8.94
CA ALA A 66 0.01 -0.39 9.40
C ALA A 66 1.54 -0.48 9.19
N ALA A 67 2.03 -0.12 7.99
CA ALA A 67 3.45 -0.12 7.67
C ALA A 67 4.23 0.86 8.55
N LEU A 68 3.71 2.06 8.81
CA LEU A 68 4.33 3.04 9.70
C LEU A 68 4.42 2.50 11.13
N THR A 69 3.34 1.87 11.61
CA THR A 69 3.28 1.27 12.94
C THR A 69 4.34 0.18 13.08
N VAL A 70 4.45 -0.73 12.11
CA VAL A 70 5.49 -1.77 12.08
C VAL A 70 6.89 -1.15 12.05
N ALA A 71 7.12 -0.11 11.25
CA ALA A 71 8.41 0.57 11.18
C ALA A 71 8.81 1.21 12.53
N VAL A 72 7.87 1.92 13.17
CA VAL A 72 8.07 2.57 14.48
C VAL A 72 8.32 1.52 15.57
N VAL A 73 7.48 0.49 15.66
CA VAL A 73 7.65 -0.59 16.64
C VAL A 73 8.98 -1.31 16.43
N GLY A 74 9.34 -1.60 15.18
CA GLY A 74 10.63 -2.19 14.81
C GLY A 74 11.82 -1.30 15.21
N LEU A 75 11.67 0.02 15.15
CA LEU A 75 12.68 0.98 15.61
C LEU A 75 12.77 1.04 17.14
N LEU A 76 11.64 1.03 17.84
CA LEU A 76 11.57 1.08 19.31
C LEU A 76 12.10 -0.19 19.95
N LEU A 77 11.81 -1.36 19.37
CA LEU A 77 12.36 -2.65 19.78
C LEU A 77 13.90 -2.67 19.78
N ARG A 78 14.58 -1.76 19.06
CA ARG A 78 16.05 -1.62 19.10
C ARG A 78 16.57 -1.14 20.44
N ARG A 79 15.75 -0.39 21.19
CA ARG A 79 16.13 0.29 22.43
C ARG A 79 15.46 -0.33 23.66
N ALA A 80 14.51 -1.23 23.46
CA ALA A 80 13.66 -1.75 24.52
C ALA A 80 14.28 -2.95 25.23
N GLY A 81 14.70 -2.75 26.48
CA GLY A 81 15.01 -3.82 27.42
C GLY A 81 13.73 -4.43 28.00
N ARG A 82 13.15 -3.78 29.01
CA ARG A 82 11.97 -4.30 29.75
C ARG A 82 10.64 -4.24 28.99
N ALA A 83 10.47 -3.27 28.09
CA ALA A 83 9.22 -3.07 27.33
C ALA A 83 9.09 -3.97 26.07
N ARG A 84 10.03 -4.89 25.86
CA ARG A 84 10.12 -5.69 24.63
C ARG A 84 8.89 -6.58 24.41
N GLY A 85 8.36 -7.20 25.47
CA GLY A 85 7.17 -8.05 25.37
C GLY A 85 5.93 -7.28 24.89
N PHE A 86 5.66 -6.12 25.48
CA PHE A 86 4.57 -5.23 25.08
C PHE A 86 4.69 -4.79 23.61
N LEU A 87 5.89 -4.39 23.18
CA LEU A 87 6.14 -3.98 21.80
C LEU A 87 5.95 -5.12 20.79
N LEU A 88 6.22 -6.37 21.18
CA LEU A 88 5.96 -7.53 20.30
C LEU A 88 4.46 -7.79 20.13
N VAL A 89 3.67 -7.63 21.19
CA VAL A 89 2.19 -7.72 21.10
C VAL A 89 1.65 -6.60 20.21
N LEU A 90 2.13 -5.37 20.42
CA LEU A 90 1.75 -4.22 19.62
C LEU A 90 2.13 -4.38 18.13
N ALA A 91 3.24 -5.06 17.83
CA ALA A 91 3.63 -5.39 16.47
C ALA A 91 2.66 -6.34 15.75
N GLY A 92 1.89 -7.14 16.49
CA GLY A 92 0.90 -8.06 15.94
C GLY A 92 -0.38 -7.37 15.47
N VAL A 93 -0.77 -6.28 16.12
CA VAL A 93 -1.99 -5.51 15.81
C VAL A 93 -2.06 -5.03 14.36
N PRO A 94 -1.02 -4.41 13.77
CA PRO A 94 -1.10 -3.92 12.39
C PRO A 94 -1.13 -5.03 11.33
N ILE A 95 -0.87 -6.31 11.66
CA ILE A 95 -0.82 -7.39 10.67
C ILE A 95 -2.17 -7.58 9.99
N VAL A 96 -3.26 -7.60 10.76
CA VAL A 96 -4.62 -7.79 10.23
C VAL A 96 -5.03 -6.68 9.25
N PRO A 97 -4.99 -5.38 9.60
CA PRO A 97 -5.34 -4.33 8.66
C PRO A 97 -4.40 -4.29 7.44
N TYR A 98 -3.12 -4.67 7.60
CA TYR A 98 -2.20 -4.72 6.47
C TYR A 98 -2.54 -5.84 5.48
N ALA A 99 -2.82 -7.04 6.00
CA ALA A 99 -3.26 -8.18 5.20
C ALA A 99 -4.59 -7.89 4.49
N LEU A 100 -5.52 -7.24 5.18
CA LEU A 100 -6.79 -6.81 4.58
C LEU A 100 -6.57 -5.83 3.43
N GLY A 101 -5.71 -4.81 3.61
CA GLY A 101 -5.37 -3.87 2.54
C GLY A 101 -4.76 -4.57 1.31
N ILE A 102 -3.89 -5.55 1.53
CA ILE A 102 -3.32 -6.38 0.46
C ILE A 102 -4.41 -7.19 -0.25
N ALA A 103 -5.30 -7.85 0.50
CA ALA A 103 -6.36 -8.66 -0.08
C ALA A 103 -7.31 -7.83 -0.95
N VAL A 104 -7.70 -6.64 -0.49
CA VAL A 104 -8.55 -5.73 -1.26
C VAL A 104 -7.82 -5.22 -2.52
N ALA A 105 -6.51 -4.93 -2.43
CA ALA A 105 -5.72 -4.55 -3.59
C ALA A 105 -5.69 -5.67 -4.66
N PHE A 106 -5.54 -6.93 -4.25
CA PHE A 106 -5.57 -8.08 -5.17
C PHE A 106 -6.94 -8.36 -5.75
N ALA A 107 -8.01 -8.14 -4.98
CA ALA A 107 -9.37 -8.27 -5.48
C ALA A 107 -9.64 -7.31 -6.66
N ASN A 108 -8.85 -6.23 -6.78
CA ASN A 108 -8.93 -5.21 -7.82
C ASN A 108 -10.37 -4.71 -8.02
N PRO A 109 -10.84 -3.73 -7.22
CA PRO A 109 -12.25 -3.31 -7.26
C PRO A 109 -12.67 -2.62 -8.56
N VAL A 110 -11.71 -2.29 -9.43
CA VAL A 110 -11.94 -1.44 -10.60
C VAL A 110 -12.91 -2.02 -11.63
N PRO A 111 -12.84 -3.30 -12.05
CA PRO A 111 -13.78 -3.88 -13.00
C PRO A 111 -15.22 -3.89 -12.47
N TRP A 112 -15.39 -4.14 -11.16
CA TRP A 112 -16.70 -4.10 -10.52
C TRP A 112 -17.29 -2.69 -10.51
N MET A 113 -16.48 -1.69 -10.15
CA MET A 113 -16.90 -0.28 -10.19
C MET A 113 -17.21 0.18 -11.63
N ALA A 114 -16.39 -0.18 -12.61
CA ALA A 114 -16.65 0.14 -14.00
C ALA A 114 -17.98 -0.46 -14.51
N GLY A 115 -18.32 -1.67 -14.07
CA GLY A 115 -19.62 -2.31 -14.33
C GLY A 115 -20.78 -1.54 -13.72
N PHE A 116 -20.66 -1.13 -12.46
CA PHE A 116 -21.69 -0.33 -11.76
C PHE A 116 -21.96 1.02 -12.47
N TYR A 117 -20.91 1.67 -12.95
CA TYR A 117 -20.98 2.93 -13.70
C TYR A 117 -21.27 2.76 -15.21
N ARG A 118 -21.56 1.53 -15.66
CA ARG A 118 -21.79 1.17 -17.09
C ARG A 118 -20.72 1.76 -18.02
N SER A 119 -19.48 1.75 -17.55
CA SER A 119 -18.34 2.44 -18.17
C SER A 119 -17.20 1.45 -18.48
N PRO A 120 -17.44 0.40 -19.30
CA PRO A 120 -16.42 -0.62 -19.58
C PRO A 120 -15.17 -0.04 -20.25
N GLY A 121 -15.31 1.06 -21.00
CA GLY A 121 -14.18 1.78 -21.60
C GLY A 121 -13.16 2.31 -20.57
N PHE A 122 -13.59 2.61 -19.34
CA PHE A 122 -12.66 3.01 -18.27
C PHE A 122 -11.77 1.85 -17.83
N ALA A 123 -12.36 0.66 -17.60
CA ALA A 123 -11.60 -0.53 -17.25
C ALA A 123 -10.65 -0.96 -18.37
N ALA A 124 -11.10 -0.85 -19.63
CA ALA A 124 -10.27 -1.13 -20.80
C ALA A 124 -9.13 -0.12 -21.00
N ALA A 125 -9.30 1.12 -20.53
CA ALA A 125 -8.29 2.17 -20.62
C ALA A 125 -7.22 2.08 -19.52
N LEU A 126 -7.38 1.20 -18.53
CA LEU A 126 -6.37 1.01 -17.51
C LEU A 126 -5.16 0.24 -18.05
N PRO A 127 -3.94 0.60 -17.62
CA PRO A 127 -2.76 -0.17 -17.99
C PRO A 127 -2.88 -1.62 -17.52
N SER A 128 -2.52 -2.57 -18.38
CA SER A 128 -2.59 -4.01 -18.08
C SER A 128 -1.72 -4.45 -16.89
N TRP A 129 -0.70 -3.65 -16.54
CA TRP A 129 0.16 -3.87 -15.37
C TRP A 129 -0.46 -3.37 -14.06
N GLN A 130 -1.53 -2.57 -14.08
CA GLN A 130 -2.09 -1.95 -12.87
C GLN A 130 -2.46 -2.96 -11.76
N PRO A 131 -3.03 -4.14 -12.05
CA PRO A 131 -3.32 -5.14 -11.02
C PRO A 131 -2.05 -5.65 -10.32
N ALA A 132 -0.93 -5.73 -11.06
CA ALA A 132 0.36 -6.14 -10.50
C ALA A 132 0.92 -5.14 -9.50
N SER A 133 0.42 -3.89 -9.44
CA SER A 133 0.84 -2.92 -8.43
C SER A 133 0.57 -3.40 -7.00
N ALA A 134 -0.41 -4.30 -6.77
CA ALA A 134 -0.65 -4.92 -5.47
C ALA A 134 0.59 -5.66 -4.91
N LEU A 135 1.49 -6.13 -5.79
CA LEU A 135 2.77 -6.72 -5.41
C LEU A 135 3.68 -5.73 -4.67
N LEU A 136 3.52 -4.42 -4.85
CA LEU A 136 4.25 -3.41 -4.08
C LEU A 136 3.89 -3.47 -2.59
N LEU A 137 2.62 -3.73 -2.25
CA LEU A 137 2.17 -3.90 -0.86
C LEU A 137 2.69 -5.19 -0.25
N VAL A 138 2.74 -6.27 -1.03
CA VAL A 138 3.37 -7.54 -0.61
C VAL A 138 4.86 -7.34 -0.38
N ALA A 139 5.55 -6.70 -1.31
CA ALA A 139 6.97 -6.38 -1.19
C ALA A 139 7.23 -5.48 0.04
N ALA A 140 6.33 -4.52 0.31
CA ALA A 140 6.39 -3.67 1.49
C ALA A 140 6.31 -4.51 2.78
N ALA A 141 5.34 -5.41 2.87
CA ALA A 141 5.19 -6.32 4.00
C ALA A 141 6.43 -7.22 4.17
N LEU A 142 6.88 -7.87 3.10
CA LEU A 142 8.06 -8.74 3.12
C LEU A 142 9.32 -8.01 3.53
N ALA A 143 9.56 -6.80 2.98
CA ALA A 143 10.71 -6.00 3.34
C ALA A 143 10.70 -5.63 4.83
N GLN A 144 9.54 -5.26 5.37
CA GLN A 144 9.41 -4.94 6.79
C GLN A 144 9.59 -6.17 7.69
N THR A 145 9.03 -7.32 7.31
CA THR A 145 9.23 -8.58 8.02
C THR A 145 10.70 -9.00 7.99
N ALA A 146 11.36 -8.92 6.84
CA ALA A 146 12.79 -9.19 6.71
C ALA A 146 13.63 -8.21 7.54
N GLY A 147 13.32 -6.91 7.51
CA GLY A 147 14.00 -5.88 8.30
C GLY A 147 13.85 -6.09 9.81
N ALA A 148 12.70 -6.64 10.24
CA ALA A 148 12.46 -7.02 11.63
C ALA A 148 13.18 -8.33 12.02
N LEU A 149 13.25 -9.32 11.11
CA LEU A 149 13.86 -10.64 11.35
C LEU A 149 15.38 -10.65 11.23
N TRP A 150 15.97 -9.92 10.27
CA TRP A 150 17.42 -9.83 10.07
C TRP A 150 18.15 -9.30 11.32
N ARG A 151 17.41 -8.65 12.22
CA ARG A 151 17.87 -8.16 13.52
C ARG A 151 17.94 -9.22 14.62
N ARG A 152 17.49 -10.46 14.39
CA ARG A 152 17.50 -11.55 15.39
C ARG A 152 18.77 -12.42 15.39
N ARG A 153 19.70 -12.24 14.44
CA ARG A 153 20.97 -12.99 14.46
C ARG A 153 22.01 -12.26 15.32
N PRO A 154 22.55 -12.91 16.37
CA PRO A 154 23.61 -12.35 17.23
C PRO A 154 24.88 -12.04 16.43
#